data_AF-A0AAV4UCK5-F1
#
_entry.id   AF-A0AAV4UCK5-F1
#
_cell.length_a   1.000
_cell.length_b   1.000
_cell.length_c   1.000
_cell.angle_alpha   90.00
_cell.angle_beta   90.00
_cell.angle_gamma   90.00
#
_symmetry.space_group_name_H-M   'P 1'
#
loop_
_entity.id
_entity.type
_entity.pdbx_description
1 polymer ?
#
loop_
_entity_poly.entity_id
_entity_poly.type
_entity_poly.pdbx_seq_one_letter_code
_entity_poly.pdbx_strand_id
1 'polypeptide(L)'
;MEEDPQWYILYLGFSLDGIVVTKEGEVVVIDLDNLVILDKATFPANIDSSAVKNDLCNEVCFQKITLELFYTTKNSSSCTHVSEYGQLMYAIVCKQVLSDIEEHRAEGFFNFDGHRIHKKQENLGLLHKIPYKLKDHIEDLLRECVQETKPNGRKAAVSELREILENYINIKDSDGHNSKENSLFLSHKKKLKQ
;
A
#
# COMPACT_ATOMS: atom_id res chain seq x y z
N MET A 1 23.70 -7.21 -16.73
CA MET A 1 22.28 -7.00 -17.04
C MET A 1 21.56 -8.04 -16.19
N GLU A 2 20.94 -7.63 -15.08
CA GLU A 2 20.15 -8.59 -14.30
C GLU A 2 18.96 -9.02 -15.16
N GLU A 3 18.79 -10.32 -15.32
CA GLU A 3 17.62 -10.88 -15.98
C GLU A 3 16.38 -10.53 -15.15
N ASP A 4 15.34 -9.99 -15.79
CA ASP A 4 14.07 -9.70 -15.13
C ASP A 4 13.51 -11.03 -14.57
N PRO A 5 13.24 -11.13 -13.25
CA PRO A 5 12.79 -12.38 -12.64
C PRO A 5 11.53 -12.89 -13.34
N GLN A 6 11.48 -14.19 -13.66
CA GLN A 6 10.35 -14.81 -14.36
C GLN A 6 9.14 -15.09 -13.45
N TRP A 7 9.14 -14.54 -12.23
CA TRP A 7 8.13 -14.78 -11.22
C TRP A 7 7.67 -13.47 -10.58
N TYR A 8 6.42 -13.46 -10.13
CA TYR A 8 5.86 -12.43 -9.25
C TYR A 8 5.54 -13.02 -7.90
N ILE A 9 5.85 -12.27 -6.85
CA ILE A 9 5.50 -12.62 -5.47
C ILE A 9 4.35 -11.72 -5.04
N LEU A 10 3.27 -12.34 -4.60
CA LEU A 10 2.12 -11.68 -4.00
C LEU A 10 2.01 -12.13 -2.55
N TYR A 11 2.16 -11.19 -1.62
CA TYR A 11 2.00 -11.45 -0.20
C TYR A 11 0.74 -10.75 0.30
N LEU A 12 -0.21 -11.52 0.82
CA LEU A 12 -1.51 -11.02 1.28
C LEU A 12 -1.67 -11.08 2.80
N GLY A 13 -0.70 -11.67 3.50
CA GLY A 13 -0.74 -11.89 4.95
C GLY A 13 -0.20 -10.74 5.80
N PHE A 14 -0.03 -9.54 5.24
CA PHE A 14 0.57 -8.42 5.98
C PHE A 14 -0.20 -8.14 7.28
N SER A 15 0.47 -8.29 8.40
CA SER A 15 -0.04 -7.94 9.72
C SER A 15 1.13 -7.48 10.58
N LEU A 16 0.84 -6.73 11.64
CA LEU A 16 1.89 -6.34 12.59
C LEU A 16 2.49 -7.57 13.30
N ASP A 17 1.72 -8.63 13.49
CA ASP A 17 2.18 -9.87 14.15
C ASP A 17 3.12 -10.69 13.24
N GLY A 18 2.98 -10.55 11.91
CA GLY A 18 3.83 -11.20 10.90
C GLY A 18 5.11 -10.42 10.57
N ILE A 19 5.42 -9.35 11.31
CA ILE A 19 6.56 -8.47 11.06
C ILE A 19 7.43 -8.36 12.32
N VAL A 20 8.75 -8.38 12.14
CA VAL A 20 9.74 -8.08 13.19
C VAL A 20 10.65 -6.93 12.78
N VAL A 21 11.15 -6.19 13.76
CA VAL A 21 12.14 -5.13 13.54
C VAL A 21 13.50 -5.64 14.03
N THR A 22 14.52 -5.59 13.18
CA THR A 22 15.88 -6.01 13.54
C THR A 22 16.54 -4.98 14.47
N LYS A 23 17.68 -5.34 15.07
CA LYS A 23 18.44 -4.40 15.91
C LYS A 23 18.99 -3.22 15.09
N GLU A 24 19.14 -3.39 13.78
CA GLU A 24 19.50 -2.36 12.81
C GLU A 24 18.30 -1.48 12.39
N GLY A 25 17.09 -1.79 12.85
CA GLY A 25 15.88 -1.06 12.49
C GLY A 25 15.25 -1.48 11.16
N GLU A 26 15.67 -2.62 10.60
CA GLU A 26 15.08 -3.15 9.37
C GLU A 26 13.75 -3.86 9.68
N VAL A 27 12.78 -3.71 8.78
CA VAL A 27 11.47 -4.37 8.90
C VAL A 27 11.51 -5.67 8.10
N VAL A 28 11.34 -6.79 8.79
CA VAL A 28 11.40 -8.14 8.21
C VAL A 28 10.05 -8.83 8.35
N VAL A 29 9.53 -9.35 7.24
CA VAL A 29 8.33 -10.20 7.22
C VAL A 29 8.73 -11.63 7.60
N ILE A 30 8.12 -12.19 8.65
CA ILE A 30 8.45 -13.52 9.18
C ILE A 30 7.35 -14.57 8.94
N ASP A 31 6.11 -14.13 8.79
CA ASP A 31 5.00 -14.98 8.41
C ASP A 31 4.89 -14.96 6.88
N LEU A 32 5.03 -16.12 6.24
CA LEU A 32 4.94 -16.27 4.78
C LEU A 32 3.81 -17.22 4.39
N ASP A 33 2.89 -17.55 5.30
CA ASP A 33 1.84 -18.55 5.08
C ASP A 33 0.86 -18.12 3.97
N ASN A 34 0.75 -16.82 3.70
CA ASN A 34 -0.11 -16.23 2.66
C ASN A 34 0.69 -15.66 1.48
N LEU A 35 1.74 -16.37 1.07
CA LEU A 35 2.56 -16.06 -0.11
C LEU A 35 2.06 -16.81 -1.35
N VAL A 36 1.81 -16.09 -2.43
CA VAL A 36 1.46 -16.64 -3.74
C VAL A 36 2.59 -16.32 -4.72
N ILE A 37 3.06 -17.34 -5.43
CA ILE A 37 4.09 -17.21 -6.48
C ILE A 37 3.41 -17.41 -7.83
N LEU A 38 3.53 -16.42 -8.70
CA LEU A 38 2.95 -16.42 -10.05
C LEU A 38 4.07 -16.49 -11.09
N ASP A 39 4.01 -17.47 -11.98
CA ASP A 39 4.96 -17.62 -13.08
C ASP A 39 4.56 -16.68 -14.25
N LYS A 40 5.46 -15.78 -14.66
CA LYS A 40 5.22 -14.83 -15.76
C LYS A 40 4.94 -15.53 -17.10
N ALA A 41 5.43 -16.76 -17.30
CA ALA A 41 5.16 -17.54 -18.52
C ALA A 41 3.68 -17.94 -18.64
N THR A 42 2.92 -17.90 -17.53
CA THR A 42 1.48 -18.17 -17.54
C THR A 42 0.66 -16.95 -17.97
N PHE A 43 1.29 -15.78 -18.14
CA PHE A 43 0.59 -14.57 -18.51
C PHE A 43 0.35 -14.54 -20.02
N PRO A 44 -0.85 -14.16 -20.49
CA PRO A 44 -1.12 -14.06 -21.90
C PRO A 44 -0.19 -13.03 -22.56
N ALA A 45 0.38 -13.42 -23.70
CA ALA A 45 1.40 -12.66 -24.44
C ALA A 45 0.97 -11.26 -24.93
N ASN A 46 -0.32 -10.91 -24.78
CA ASN A 46 -0.92 -9.63 -25.22
C ASN A 46 -1.33 -8.73 -24.05
N ILE A 47 -0.86 -8.95 -22.82
CA ILE A 47 -0.98 -7.92 -21.78
C ILE A 47 0.03 -6.83 -22.13
N ASP A 48 -0.40 -5.92 -23.00
CA ASP A 48 0.25 -4.65 -23.22
C ASP A 48 0.50 -4.04 -21.84
N SER A 49 1.78 -4.03 -21.41
CA SER A 49 2.21 -3.39 -20.17
C SER A 49 1.93 -1.88 -20.16
N SER A 50 1.51 -1.36 -21.32
CA SER A 50 1.05 0.00 -21.63
C SER A 50 -0.45 0.20 -21.41
N ALA A 51 -1.27 -0.84 -21.38
CA ALA A 51 -2.68 -0.77 -21.00
C ALA A 51 -2.83 -0.88 -19.48
N VAL A 52 -2.10 -0.05 -18.74
CA VAL A 52 -2.48 0.27 -17.36
C VAL A 52 -3.85 0.90 -17.48
N LYS A 53 -4.90 0.12 -17.25
CA LYS A 53 -6.24 0.66 -17.06
C LYS A 53 -6.11 1.67 -15.94
N ASN A 54 -6.22 2.96 -16.28
CA ASN A 54 -6.36 4.05 -15.32
C ASN A 54 -7.78 4.02 -14.72
N ASP A 55 -8.29 2.82 -14.48
CA ASP A 55 -9.60 2.61 -13.92
C ASP A 55 -9.43 2.59 -12.40
N LEU A 56 -10.37 3.21 -11.71
CA LEU A 56 -10.43 3.24 -10.26
C LEU A 56 -10.50 1.80 -9.72
N CYS A 57 -9.52 1.36 -8.94
CA CYS A 57 -9.56 0.05 -8.28
C CYS A 57 -9.62 0.17 -6.75
N ASN A 58 -10.84 0.34 -6.25
CA ASN A 58 -11.17 0.39 -4.82
C ASN A 58 -11.55 -1.00 -4.27
N GLU A 59 -12.10 -1.05 -3.05
CA GLU A 59 -12.52 -2.30 -2.41
C GLU A 59 -13.43 -3.15 -3.31
N VAL A 60 -14.38 -2.54 -4.02
CA VAL A 60 -15.31 -3.25 -4.92
C VAL A 60 -14.56 -3.94 -6.07
N CYS A 61 -13.56 -3.26 -6.63
CA CYS A 61 -12.70 -3.81 -7.68
C CYS A 61 -11.92 -5.03 -7.16
N PHE A 62 -11.27 -4.91 -6.00
CA PHE A 62 -10.50 -6.01 -5.43
C PHE A 62 -11.36 -7.18 -4.97
N GLN A 63 -12.57 -6.94 -4.45
CA GLN A 63 -13.51 -8.01 -4.13
C GLN A 63 -13.81 -8.84 -5.38
N LYS A 64 -14.08 -8.17 -6.51
CA LYS A 64 -14.32 -8.83 -7.79
C LYS A 64 -13.12 -9.65 -8.27
N ILE A 65 -11.92 -9.05 -8.27
CA ILE A 65 -10.68 -9.73 -8.69
C ILE A 65 -10.42 -10.96 -7.81
N THR A 66 -10.60 -10.83 -6.51
CA THR A 66 -10.34 -11.92 -5.56
C THR A 66 -11.37 -13.04 -5.69
N LEU A 67 -12.65 -12.72 -5.90
CA LEU A 67 -13.68 -13.73 -6.20
C LEU A 67 -13.37 -14.47 -7.51
N GLU A 68 -12.94 -13.74 -8.54
CA GLU A 68 -12.52 -14.32 -9.82
C GLU A 68 -11.32 -15.27 -9.67
N LEU A 69 -10.35 -14.91 -8.83
CA LEU A 69 -9.15 -15.72 -8.56
C LEU A 69 -9.48 -17.01 -7.79
N PHE A 70 -10.21 -16.92 -6.69
CA PHE A 70 -10.36 -18.05 -5.75
C PHE A 70 -11.55 -18.96 -6.07
N TYR A 71 -12.62 -18.46 -6.70
CA TYR A 71 -13.87 -19.21 -6.87
C TYR A 71 -14.20 -19.57 -8.31
N THR A 72 -13.48 -19.02 -9.29
CA THR A 72 -13.82 -19.24 -10.71
C THR A 72 -12.87 -20.26 -11.33
N THR A 73 -13.26 -21.53 -11.29
CA THR A 73 -12.47 -22.70 -11.74
C THR A 73 -12.22 -22.78 -13.26
N LYS A 74 -12.63 -21.78 -14.05
CA LYS A 74 -12.65 -21.87 -15.53
C LYS A 74 -11.84 -20.85 -16.32
N ASN A 75 -11.21 -19.85 -15.70
CA ASN A 75 -10.52 -18.82 -16.46
C ASN A 75 -9.01 -18.85 -16.22
N SER A 76 -8.27 -19.25 -17.26
CA SER A 76 -6.81 -19.07 -17.38
C SER A 76 -6.40 -17.58 -17.45
N SER A 77 -7.35 -16.65 -17.30
CA SER A 77 -7.11 -15.21 -17.29
C SER A 77 -6.98 -14.62 -15.88
N SER A 78 -7.14 -15.36 -14.79
CA SER A 78 -7.03 -14.77 -13.44
C SER A 78 -5.63 -14.19 -13.14
N CYS A 79 -4.61 -14.67 -13.87
CA CYS A 79 -3.25 -14.13 -13.85
C CYS A 79 -3.06 -12.87 -14.72
N THR A 80 -4.08 -12.38 -15.45
CA THR A 80 -3.96 -11.12 -16.20
C THR A 80 -4.02 -9.87 -15.33
N HIS A 81 -4.45 -10.03 -14.08
CA HIS A 81 -4.70 -8.95 -13.13
C HIS A 81 -3.52 -8.69 -12.18
N VAL A 82 -2.32 -9.22 -12.48
CA VAL A 82 -1.09 -9.13 -11.65
C VAL A 82 -0.80 -7.70 -11.16
N SER A 83 -0.97 -6.70 -12.03
CA SER A 83 -0.78 -5.29 -11.69
C SER A 83 -1.76 -4.76 -10.64
N GLU A 84 -2.99 -5.28 -10.64
CA GLU A 84 -4.04 -4.90 -9.70
C GLU A 84 -3.81 -5.54 -8.33
N TYR A 85 -3.21 -6.74 -8.26
CA TYR A 85 -2.79 -7.33 -6.98
C TYR A 85 -1.65 -6.55 -6.31
N GLY A 86 -0.77 -5.91 -7.09
CA GLY A 86 0.22 -4.99 -6.53
C GLY A 86 -0.43 -3.78 -5.84
N GLN A 87 -1.51 -3.24 -6.42
CA GLN A 87 -2.29 -2.17 -5.77
C GLN A 87 -2.97 -2.67 -4.49
N LEU A 88 -3.44 -3.93 -4.49
CA LEU A 88 -3.98 -4.55 -3.30
C LEU A 88 -2.94 -4.64 -2.17
N MET A 89 -1.70 -5.03 -2.46
CA MET A 89 -0.65 -5.07 -1.43
C MET A 89 -0.45 -3.70 -0.77
N TYR A 90 -0.43 -2.61 -1.55
CA TYR A 90 -0.36 -1.26 -0.98
C TYR A 90 -1.54 -0.95 -0.08
N ALA A 91 -2.75 -1.31 -0.51
CA ALA A 91 -3.97 -1.16 0.26
C ALA A 91 -3.86 -1.83 1.64
N ILE A 92 -3.46 -3.10 1.64
CA ILE A 92 -3.33 -3.94 2.83
C ILE A 92 -2.28 -3.34 3.78
N VAL A 93 -1.08 -3.00 3.28
CA VAL A 93 -0.01 -2.39 4.08
C VAL A 93 -0.47 -1.06 4.68
N CYS A 94 -1.10 -0.19 3.89
CA CYS A 94 -1.61 1.08 4.39
C CYS A 94 -2.65 0.90 5.50
N LYS A 95 -3.56 -0.06 5.38
CA LYS A 95 -4.60 -0.32 6.39
C LYS A 95 -4.06 -1.02 7.64
N GLN A 96 -3.36 -2.14 7.47
CA GLN A 96 -3.07 -3.08 8.56
C GLN A 96 -1.73 -2.84 9.24
N VAL A 97 -0.77 -2.21 8.54
CA VAL A 97 0.58 -1.97 9.05
C VAL A 97 0.77 -0.50 9.39
N LEU A 98 0.43 0.41 8.48
CA LEU A 98 0.75 1.84 8.65
C LEU A 98 -0.31 2.60 9.44
N SER A 99 -1.58 2.44 9.11
CA SER A 99 -2.63 3.33 9.59
C SER A 99 -3.01 3.12 11.06
N ASP A 100 -3.29 4.23 11.72
CA ASP A 100 -3.90 4.25 13.06
C ASP A 100 -5.31 4.88 13.06
N ILE A 101 -5.88 5.12 11.88
CA ILE A 101 -7.19 5.76 11.69
C ILE A 101 -8.29 4.80 12.13
N GLU A 102 -9.27 5.28 12.89
CA GLU A 102 -10.31 4.42 13.49
C GLU A 102 -11.06 3.55 12.48
N GLU A 103 -11.42 4.10 11.32
CA GLU A 103 -12.13 3.36 10.27
C GLU A 103 -11.29 2.24 9.61
N HIS A 104 -9.97 2.32 9.71
CA HIS A 104 -9.06 1.30 9.20
C HIS A 104 -8.87 0.14 10.20
N ARG A 105 -9.24 0.31 11.47
CA ARG A 105 -9.04 -0.69 12.54
C ARG A 105 -10.05 -1.85 12.53
N ALA A 106 -11.07 -1.79 11.67
CA ALA A 106 -11.98 -2.92 11.48
C ALA A 106 -11.25 -4.04 10.73
N GLU A 107 -11.13 -5.22 11.35
CA GLU A 107 -10.59 -6.40 10.69
C GLU A 107 -11.45 -6.82 9.50
N GLY A 108 -10.76 -7.31 8.47
CA GLY A 108 -11.30 -7.61 7.15
C GLY A 108 -10.96 -6.51 6.16
N PHE A 109 -9.95 -6.74 5.30
CA PHE A 109 -9.81 -5.95 4.07
C PHE A 109 -10.95 -6.30 3.09
N PHE A 110 -11.44 -7.54 3.21
CA PHE A 110 -12.52 -8.09 2.43
C PHE A 110 -13.39 -8.97 3.32
N ASN A 111 -14.66 -8.61 3.44
CA ASN A 111 -15.67 -9.49 4.00
C ASN A 111 -16.11 -10.50 2.92
N PHE A 112 -15.27 -11.47 2.58
CA PHE A 112 -15.60 -12.45 1.53
C PHE A 112 -16.67 -13.47 1.95
N ASP A 113 -16.81 -13.71 3.25
CA ASP A 113 -17.59 -14.82 3.80
C ASP A 113 -18.76 -14.37 4.67
N GLY A 114 -18.93 -13.06 4.92
CA GLY A 114 -20.00 -12.52 5.78
C GLY A 114 -19.96 -13.05 7.23
N HIS A 115 -18.93 -13.80 7.61
CA HIS A 115 -18.84 -14.55 8.86
C HIS A 115 -17.64 -14.19 9.72
N ARG A 116 -16.73 -13.35 9.23
CA ARG A 116 -15.64 -12.80 10.06
C ARG A 116 -16.21 -11.78 11.03
N ILE A 117 -16.32 -12.22 12.29
CA ILE A 117 -16.52 -11.32 13.43
C ILE A 117 -15.42 -10.27 13.36
N HIS A 118 -15.79 -9.01 13.17
CA HIS A 118 -14.86 -7.88 13.21
C HIS A 118 -14.22 -7.82 14.59
N LYS A 119 -13.08 -8.47 14.78
CA LYS A 119 -12.20 -8.10 15.88
C LYS A 119 -11.61 -6.75 15.52
N LYS A 120 -11.66 -5.82 16.46
CA LYS A 120 -10.99 -4.54 16.30
C LYS A 120 -9.51 -4.83 16.48
N GLN A 121 -8.68 -4.40 15.54
CA GLN A 121 -7.23 -4.54 15.68
C GLN A 121 -6.82 -3.80 16.97
N GLU A 122 -6.23 -4.53 17.92
CA GLU A 122 -5.83 -3.97 19.22
C GLU A 122 -4.52 -3.17 19.10
N ASN A 123 -3.67 -3.58 18.16
CA ASN A 123 -2.39 -2.95 17.88
C ASN A 123 -2.56 -1.68 17.03
N LEU A 124 -1.85 -0.61 17.43
CA LEU A 124 -1.78 0.63 16.68
C LEU A 124 -0.87 0.45 15.46
N GLY A 125 -1.18 1.10 14.35
CA GLY A 125 -0.31 1.12 13.17
C GLY A 125 1.04 1.79 13.42
N LEU A 126 2.01 1.56 12.53
CA LEU A 126 3.34 2.15 12.64
C LEU A 126 3.32 3.68 12.61
N LEU A 127 2.29 4.30 12.01
CA LEU A 127 2.10 5.75 11.99
C LEU A 127 1.16 6.26 13.10
N HIS A 128 1.11 5.61 14.26
CA HIS A 128 0.28 6.02 15.42
C HIS A 128 0.72 7.32 16.11
N LYS A 129 1.94 7.83 15.85
CA LYS A 129 2.48 9.07 16.45
C LYS A 129 2.99 10.05 15.39
N ILE A 130 2.12 10.44 14.47
CA ILE A 130 2.42 11.46 13.46
C ILE A 130 2.50 12.85 14.12
N PRO A 131 3.51 13.70 13.77
CA PRO A 131 3.55 15.08 14.21
C PRO A 131 2.29 15.86 13.82
N TYR A 132 1.74 16.67 14.74
CA TYR A 132 0.46 17.37 14.55
C TYR A 132 0.34 18.14 13.23
N LYS A 133 1.43 18.79 12.78
CA LYS A 133 1.47 19.56 11.52
C LYS A 133 1.26 18.70 10.27
N LEU A 134 1.57 17.41 10.33
CA LEU A 134 1.48 16.47 9.21
C LEU A 134 0.30 15.51 9.34
N LYS A 135 -0.36 15.49 10.51
CA LYS A 135 -1.37 14.49 10.86
C LYS A 135 -2.47 14.40 9.80
N ASP A 136 -3.16 15.50 9.54
CA ASP A 136 -4.28 15.54 8.61
C ASP A 136 -3.87 15.09 7.20
N HIS A 137 -2.70 15.54 6.75
CA HIS A 137 -2.19 15.19 5.43
C HIS A 137 -1.81 13.71 5.31
N ILE A 138 -1.12 13.14 6.31
CA ILE A 138 -0.80 11.70 6.31
C ILE A 138 -2.08 10.87 6.42
N GLU A 139 -3.06 11.31 7.21
CA GLU A 139 -4.35 10.62 7.30
C GLU A 139 -5.11 10.62 5.95
N ASP A 140 -5.11 11.75 5.23
CA ASP A 140 -5.68 11.86 3.88
C ASP A 140 -4.98 10.91 2.90
N LEU A 141 -3.64 10.85 2.93
CA LEU A 141 -2.86 9.95 2.08
C LEU A 141 -3.14 8.48 2.42
N LEU A 142 -3.27 8.14 3.70
CA LEU A 142 -3.62 6.79 4.12
C LEU A 142 -5.02 6.40 3.67
N ARG A 143 -6.00 7.31 3.76
CA ARG A 143 -7.37 7.08 3.25
C ARG A 143 -7.36 6.86 1.75
N GLU A 144 -6.65 7.69 0.99
CA GLU A 144 -6.51 7.51 -0.46
C GLU A 144 -5.77 6.21 -0.80
N CYS A 145 -4.74 5.86 -0.03
CA CYS A 145 -4.01 4.61 -0.18
C CYS A 145 -4.86 3.37 0.09
N VAL A 146 -5.88 3.44 0.97
CA VAL A 146 -6.74 2.31 1.29
C VAL A 146 -7.94 2.26 0.33
N GLN A 147 -8.64 3.37 0.16
CA GLN A 147 -9.94 3.43 -0.51
C GLN A 147 -9.81 3.70 -2.00
N GLU A 148 -8.77 4.40 -2.45
CA GLU A 148 -8.58 4.92 -3.81
C GLU A 148 -9.85 5.63 -4.33
N THR A 149 -9.90 6.95 -4.17
CA THR A 149 -11.06 7.75 -4.61
C THR A 149 -10.92 8.27 -6.03
N LYS A 150 -9.70 8.26 -6.57
CA LYS A 150 -9.39 8.67 -7.95
C LYS A 150 -8.49 7.64 -8.63
N PRO A 151 -8.56 7.52 -9.96
CA PRO A 151 -7.61 6.71 -10.73
C PRO A 151 -6.15 6.93 -10.33
N ASN A 152 -5.45 5.84 -10.01
CA ASN A 152 -4.05 5.85 -9.55
C ASN A 152 -3.79 6.64 -8.26
N GLY A 153 -4.84 7.05 -7.54
CA GLY A 153 -4.74 7.84 -6.33
C GLY A 153 -3.95 7.10 -5.24
N ARG A 154 -4.13 5.79 -5.14
CA ARG A 154 -3.36 4.92 -4.25
C ARG A 154 -1.86 4.99 -4.51
N LYS A 155 -1.45 4.84 -5.78
CA LYS A 155 -0.03 4.90 -6.17
C LYS A 155 0.56 6.28 -5.89
N ALA A 156 -0.19 7.35 -6.20
CA ALA A 156 0.23 8.71 -5.88
C ALA A 156 0.39 8.92 -4.37
N ALA A 157 -0.57 8.44 -3.58
CA ALA A 157 -0.52 8.54 -2.13
C ALA A 157 0.65 7.76 -1.52
N VAL A 158 0.95 6.56 -2.02
CA VAL A 158 2.12 5.77 -1.61
C VAL A 158 3.43 6.49 -1.92
N SER A 159 3.55 7.07 -3.12
CA SER A 159 4.73 7.85 -3.49
C SER A 159 4.92 9.05 -2.57
N GLU A 160 3.86 9.80 -2.29
CA GLU A 160 3.91 10.98 -1.42
C GLU A 160 4.20 10.60 0.04
N LEU A 161 3.60 9.53 0.56
CA LEU A 161 3.93 8.98 1.88
C LEU A 161 5.42 8.61 1.97
N ARG A 162 5.97 7.96 0.94
CA ARG A 162 7.39 7.61 0.89
C ARG A 162 8.26 8.85 0.96
N GLU A 163 7.98 9.85 0.13
CA GLU A 163 8.73 11.11 0.12
C GLU A 163 8.70 11.82 1.48
N ILE A 164 7.54 11.86 2.15
CA ILE A 164 7.40 12.47 3.48
C ILE A 164 8.25 11.72 4.51
N LEU A 165 8.21 10.38 4.51
CA LEU A 165 8.94 9.55 5.46
C LEU A 165 10.46 9.63 5.24
N GLU A 166 10.91 9.60 3.99
CA GLU A 166 12.34 9.76 3.64
C GLU A 166 12.85 11.14 4.06
N ASN A 167 12.10 12.20 3.78
CA ASN A 167 12.47 13.56 4.20
C ASN A 167 12.51 13.70 5.73
N TYR A 168 11.60 13.03 6.45
CA TYR A 168 11.58 13.08 7.91
C TYR A 168 12.80 12.36 8.53
N ILE A 169 13.25 11.26 7.94
CA ILE A 169 14.49 10.56 8.35
C ILE A 169 15.70 11.46 8.10
N ASN A 170 15.81 12.03 6.89
CA ASN A 170 16.94 12.89 6.51
C ASN A 170 17.09 14.13 7.40
N ILE A 171 15.98 14.73 7.84
CA ILE A 171 16.01 15.88 8.77
C ILE A 171 16.56 15.45 10.13
N LYS A 172 16.12 14.31 10.67
CA LYS A 172 16.60 13.81 11.97
C LYS A 172 18.05 13.37 11.96
N ASP A 173 18.53 12.81 10.85
CA ASP A 173 19.93 12.42 10.69
C ASP A 173 20.84 13.64 10.50
N SER A 174 20.34 14.70 9.87
CA SER A 174 21.06 15.97 9.72
C SER A 174 21.10 16.82 10.99
N ASP A 175 20.11 16.72 11.88
CA ASP A 175 20.05 17.46 13.14
C ASP A 175 21.08 16.96 14.19
N GLY A 176 21.88 15.94 13.86
CA GLY A 176 23.12 15.61 14.57
C GLY A 176 24.25 16.63 14.37
N HIS A 177 24.13 17.55 13.40
CA HIS A 177 25.06 18.66 13.23
C HIS A 177 24.35 19.95 12.78
N ASN A 178 24.23 20.86 13.75
CA ASN A 178 23.92 22.29 13.63
C ASN A 178 22.47 22.70 13.37
N SER A 179 21.96 23.41 14.37
CA SER A 179 20.81 24.29 14.31
C SER A 179 20.86 25.23 13.11
N LYS A 180 19.76 25.27 12.34
CA LYS A 180 19.01 26.50 12.04
C LYS A 180 17.75 26.16 11.26
N GLU A 181 16.63 26.66 11.79
CA GLU A 181 15.38 26.88 11.07
C GLU A 181 15.61 27.25 9.61
N ASN A 182 14.91 26.59 8.70
CA ASN A 182 14.50 27.22 7.46
C ASN A 182 13.13 26.73 7.02
N SER A 183 12.22 27.70 6.97
CA SER A 183 10.93 27.68 6.31
C SER A 183 11.07 27.23 4.86
N LEU A 184 10.67 26.00 4.54
CA LEU A 184 10.65 25.50 3.16
C LEU A 184 9.45 24.58 2.90
N PHE A 185 8.28 24.94 3.42
CA PHE A 185 7.03 24.31 3.04
C PHE A 185 5.96 25.38 2.88
N LEU A 186 5.98 26.05 1.71
CA LEU A 186 4.84 26.72 1.04
C LEU A 186 5.37 27.57 -0.14
N SER A 187 5.87 26.92 -1.20
CA SER A 187 6.14 27.63 -2.46
C SER A 187 5.81 26.80 -3.70
N HIS A 188 4.68 26.09 -3.72
CA HIS A 188 4.12 25.56 -4.97
C HIS A 188 2.59 25.59 -4.96
N LYS A 189 1.99 26.79 -4.84
CA LYS A 189 0.61 27.06 -5.29
C LYS A 189 0.41 28.57 -5.47
N LYS A 190 1.03 29.14 -6.51
CA LYS A 190 0.62 30.42 -7.14
C LYS A 190 1.39 30.61 -8.45
N LYS A 191 0.86 30.01 -9.52
CA LYS A 191 1.04 30.48 -10.91
C LYS A 191 0.08 29.70 -11.80
N LEU A 192 -1.15 30.20 -11.90
CA LEU A 192 -2.06 30.01 -13.04
C LEU A 192 -3.30 30.86 -12.79
N LYS A 193 -3.24 32.09 -13.29
CA LYS A 193 -4.34 32.93 -13.78
C LYS A 193 -3.66 34.20 -14.33
N GLN A 194 -3.32 34.15 -15.61
CA GLN A 194 -3.42 35.33 -16.48
C GLN A 194 -4.82 35.30 -17.08
#